data_AF-A0AAV5BNG3-F1
#
_entry.id   AF-A0AAV5BNG3-F1
#
_cell.length_a   1.000
_cell.length_b   1.000
_cell.length_c   1.000
_cell.angle_alpha   90.00
_cell.angle_beta   90.00
_cell.angle_gamma   90.00
#
_symmetry.space_group_name_H-M   'P 1'
#
loop_
_entity.id
_entity.type
_entity.pdbx_description
1 polymer ?
#
loop_
_entity_poly.entity_id
_entity_poly.type
_entity_poly.pdbx_seq_one_letter_code
_entity_poly.pdbx_strand_id
1 'polypeptide(L)'
;MAVLLGMIVGALFAGNGAVADAYSGGDFRYQFVAQQNVARASMGLPPLVWDERVASYARWYAQARRGDCALIAERRVAHRSKLKES
;
A
#
# COMPACT_ATOMS: atom_id res chain seq x y z
N MET A 1 8.54 -24.40 36.57
CA MET A 1 8.33 -22.99 36.17
C MET A 1 9.27 -22.52 35.05
N ALA A 2 10.55 -22.94 35.01
CA ALA A 2 11.47 -22.58 33.92
C ALA A 2 11.07 -23.14 32.52
N VAL A 3 10.41 -24.30 32.46
CA VAL A 3 10.01 -24.93 31.18
C VAL A 3 8.81 -24.23 30.52
N LEU A 4 7.89 -23.68 31.32
CA LEU A 4 6.72 -22.92 30.83
C LEU A 4 7.13 -21.56 30.24
N LEU A 5 8.12 -20.89 30.85
CA LEU A 5 8.71 -19.66 30.31
C LEU A 5 9.46 -19.93 28.99
N GLY A 6 10.15 -21.07 28.88
CA GLY A 6 10.83 -21.48 27.64
C GLY A 6 9.89 -21.70 26.46
N MET A 7 8.68 -22.25 26.68
CA MET A 7 7.68 -22.41 25.61
C MET A 7 7.06 -21.09 25.15
N ILE A 8 6.82 -20.14 26.07
CA ILE A 8 6.30 -18.80 25.73
C ILE A 8 7.34 -18.02 24.92
N VAL A 9 8.62 -18.12 25.28
CA VAL A 9 9.72 -17.52 24.51
C VAL A 9 9.87 -18.20 23.14
N GLY A 10 9.78 -19.53 23.06
CA GLY A 10 9.82 -20.27 21.79
C GLY A 10 8.68 -19.88 20.83
N ALA A 11 7.48 -19.61 21.35
CA ALA A 11 6.34 -19.16 20.55
C ALA A 11 6.46 -17.71 20.05
N LEU A 12 7.21 -16.85 20.77
CA LEU A 12 7.46 -15.46 20.37
C LEU A 12 8.54 -15.35 19.26
N PHE A 13 9.43 -16.34 19.14
CA PHE A 13 10.46 -16.40 18.08
C PHE A 13 10.10 -17.30 16.89
N ALA A 14 8.97 -18.01 16.95
CA ALA A 14 8.46 -18.84 15.84
C ALA A 14 7.67 -18.04 14.79
N GLY A 15 8.00 -16.77 14.57
CA GLY A 15 7.41 -15.93 13.54
C GLY A 15 8.49 -15.38 12.63
N ASN A 16 8.34 -15.61 11.32
CA ASN A 16 8.99 -14.95 10.18
C ASN A 16 9.86 -15.84 9.26
N GLY A 17 9.76 -17.17 9.33
CA GLY A 17 10.31 -18.06 8.30
C GLY A 17 9.50 -18.08 6.98
N ALA A 18 8.25 -17.58 7.00
CA ALA A 18 7.30 -17.72 5.89
C ALA A 18 7.19 -16.48 4.96
N VAL A 19 8.06 -15.47 5.09
CA VAL A 19 7.98 -14.28 4.21
C VAL A 19 9.00 -14.31 3.06
N ALA A 20 9.88 -15.30 3.01
CA ALA A 20 10.88 -15.39 1.93
C ALA A 20 10.26 -15.76 0.57
N ASP A 21 9.14 -16.50 0.55
CA ASP A 21 8.47 -16.91 -0.70
C ASP A 21 7.50 -15.84 -1.25
N ALA A 22 7.15 -14.82 -0.46
CA ALA A 22 6.18 -13.80 -0.87
C ALA A 22 6.78 -12.71 -1.78
N TYR A 23 8.10 -12.62 -1.87
CA TYR A 23 8.81 -11.64 -2.71
C TYR A 23 9.24 -12.21 -4.07
N SER A 24 9.02 -13.51 -4.32
CA SER A 24 9.23 -14.12 -5.63
C SER A 24 8.09 -13.72 -6.58
N GLY A 25 8.14 -12.50 -7.11
CA GLY A 25 7.40 -12.09 -8.32
C GLY A 25 5.89 -12.34 -8.30
N GLY A 26 5.24 -12.15 -7.15
CA GLY A 26 3.78 -12.21 -7.05
C GLY A 26 3.11 -11.02 -7.75
N ASP A 27 1.92 -11.24 -8.29
CA ASP A 27 1.14 -10.18 -8.93
C ASP A 27 0.75 -9.09 -7.90
N PHE A 28 1.52 -7.99 -7.89
CA PHE A 28 1.36 -6.86 -6.97
C PHE A 28 -0.02 -6.21 -7.03
N ARG A 29 -0.78 -6.42 -8.12
CA ARG A 29 -2.15 -5.90 -8.27
C ARG A 29 -3.06 -6.47 -7.20
N TYR A 30 -3.01 -7.78 -6.99
CA TYR A 30 -3.84 -8.46 -6.00
C TYR A 30 -3.44 -8.08 -4.58
N GLN A 31 -2.14 -7.99 -4.30
CA GLN A 31 -1.65 -7.55 -2.98
C GLN A 31 -2.13 -6.14 -2.66
N PHE A 32 -2.04 -5.22 -3.63
CA PHE A 32 -2.49 -3.84 -3.46
C PHE A 32 -3.99 -3.78 -3.14
N VAL A 33 -4.85 -4.38 -3.97
CA VAL A 33 -6.32 -4.31 -3.79
C VAL A 33 -6.77 -5.05 -2.53
N ALA A 34 -6.15 -6.20 -2.22
CA ALA A 34 -6.50 -6.99 -1.04
C ALA A 34 -6.32 -6.17 0.25
N GLN A 35 -5.19 -5.48 0.41
CA GLN A 35 -4.94 -4.64 1.58
C GLN A 35 -5.94 -3.48 1.69
N GLN A 36 -6.30 -2.84 0.58
CA GLN A 36 -7.32 -1.80 0.56
C GLN A 36 -8.70 -2.35 0.96
N ASN A 37 -9.06 -3.52 0.47
CA ASN A 37 -10.34 -4.15 0.77
C ASN A 37 -10.45 -4.60 2.23
N VAL A 38 -9.36 -5.00 2.88
CA VAL A 38 -9.33 -5.25 4.32
C VAL A 38 -9.69 -3.99 5.10
N ALA A 39 -9.07 -2.86 4.78
CA ALA A 39 -9.37 -1.57 5.42
C ALA A 39 -10.80 -1.08 5.14
N ARG A 40 -11.34 -1.34 3.94
CA ARG A 40 -12.73 -1.03 3.59
C ARG A 40 -13.72 -1.90 4.34
N ALA A 41 -13.44 -3.19 4.47
CA ALA A 41 -14.28 -4.14 5.19
C ALA A 41 -14.39 -3.78 6.68
N SER A 42 -13.32 -3.29 7.31
CA SER A 42 -13.39 -2.80 8.70
C SER A 42 -14.30 -1.58 8.88
N MET A 43 -14.66 -0.90 7.78
CA MET A 43 -15.60 0.22 7.76
C MET A 43 -16.96 -0.16 7.14
N GLY A 44 -17.21 -1.44 6.86
CA GLY A 44 -18.45 -1.91 6.23
C GLY A 44 -18.66 -1.44 4.79
N LEU A 45 -17.59 -1.00 4.11
CA LEU A 45 -17.65 -0.52 2.74
C LEU A 45 -17.52 -1.68 1.74
N PRO A 46 -18.17 -1.60 0.57
CA PRO A 46 -18.08 -2.64 -0.46
C PRO A 46 -16.64 -2.78 -0.99
N PRO A 47 -16.20 -3.98 -1.40
CA PRO A 47 -14.85 -4.20 -1.90
C PRO A 47 -14.64 -3.52 -3.26
N LEU A 48 -13.39 -3.14 -3.52
CA LEU A 48 -12.92 -2.66 -4.82
C LEU A 48 -12.47 -3.84 -5.68
N VAL A 49 -12.56 -3.65 -6.99
CA VAL A 49 -12.03 -4.57 -8.02
C VAL A 49 -10.96 -3.83 -8.81
N TRP A 50 -9.94 -4.56 -9.25
CA TRP A 50 -8.89 -3.99 -10.11
C TRP A 50 -9.46 -3.58 -11.47
N ASP A 51 -9.14 -2.38 -11.94
CA ASP A 51 -9.47 -1.87 -13.26
C ASP A 51 -8.18 -1.53 -14.03
N GLU A 52 -7.98 -2.16 -15.18
CA GLU A 52 -6.76 -1.98 -15.97
C GLU A 52 -6.63 -0.59 -16.60
N ARG A 53 -7.74 0.14 -16.80
CA ARG A 53 -7.71 1.52 -17.29
C ARG A 53 -7.14 2.44 -16.22
N VAL A 54 -7.57 2.25 -14.96
CA VAL A 54 -7.05 3.00 -13.81
C VAL A 54 -5.58 2.66 -13.56
N ALA A 55 -5.22 1.37 -13.66
CA ALA A 55 -3.84 0.93 -13.55
C ALA A 55 -2.92 1.56 -14.61
N SER A 56 -3.40 1.63 -15.85
CA SER A 56 -2.67 2.24 -16.96
C SER A 56 -2.44 3.74 -16.73
N TYR A 57 -3.46 4.46 -16.27
CA TYR A 57 -3.35 5.86 -15.91
C TYR A 57 -2.36 6.09 -14.75
N ALA A 58 -2.47 5.29 -13.68
CA ALA A 58 -1.57 5.37 -12.52
C ALA A 58 -0.12 5.13 -12.92
N ARG A 59 0.13 4.17 -13.82
CA ARG A 59 1.47 3.91 -14.37
C ARG A 59 2.00 5.11 -15.16
N TRP A 60 1.21 5.66 -16.07
CA TRP A 60 1.60 6.86 -16.84
C TRP A 60 1.96 8.03 -15.92
N TYR A 61 1.12 8.31 -14.91
CA TYR A 61 1.36 9.38 -13.97
C TYR A 61 2.63 9.16 -13.13
N ALA A 62 2.82 7.94 -12.61
CA ALA A 62 4.02 7.59 -11.84
C ALA A 62 5.31 7.72 -12.68
N GLN A 63 5.25 7.33 -13.95
CA GLN A 63 6.37 7.51 -14.88
C GLN A 63 6.72 8.99 -15.09
N ALA A 64 5.72 9.87 -15.19
CA ALA A 64 5.95 11.31 -15.31
C ALA A 64 6.63 11.90 -14.07
N ARG A 65 6.31 11.40 -12.87
CA ARG A 65 6.83 11.93 -11.59
C ARG A 65 8.11 11.30 -11.08
N ARG A 66 8.53 10.17 -11.66
CA ARG A 66 9.80 9.52 -11.30
C ARG A 66 11.02 10.42 -11.55
N GLY A 67 10.95 11.31 -12.55
CA GLY A 67 12.06 12.19 -12.93
C GLY A 67 12.11 13.52 -12.18
N ASP A 68 10.96 14.04 -11.72
CA ASP A 68 10.88 15.33 -11.02
C ASP A 68 10.80 15.19 -9.50
N CYS A 69 10.56 13.97 -8.99
CA CYS A 69 10.35 13.65 -7.57
C CYS A 69 9.28 14.52 -6.89
N ALA A 70 8.41 15.16 -7.67
CA ALA A 70 7.41 16.08 -7.16
C ALA A 70 6.14 15.28 -6.85
N LEU A 71 6.00 14.82 -5.60
CA LEU A 71 4.78 14.16 -5.12
C LEU A 71 3.64 15.19 -4.97
N ILE A 72 3.06 15.58 -6.11
CA ILE A 72 1.98 16.56 -6.19
C ILE A 72 0.62 15.88 -6.34
N ALA A 73 -0.09 15.72 -5.22
CA ALA A 73 -1.51 15.41 -5.29
C ALA A 73 -2.28 16.58 -5.94
N GLU A 74 -3.27 16.26 -6.77
CA GLU A 74 -4.21 17.22 -7.37
C GLU A 74 -5.12 17.86 -6.31
N ARG A 75 -4.53 18.75 -5.53
CA ARG A 75 -5.20 19.69 -4.62
C ARG A 75 -4.35 20.94 -4.35
N ARG A 76 -3.07 20.95 -4.74
CA ARG A 76 -2.14 22.07 -4.46
C ARG A 76 -1.92 23.07 -5.61
N VAL A 77 -2.43 22.81 -6.81
CA VAL A 77 -2.19 23.72 -7.97
C VAL A 77 -3.20 24.86 -8.01
N ALA A 78 -4.47 24.64 -7.65
CA ALA A 78 -5.51 25.68 -7.74
C ALA A 78 -5.45 26.75 -6.63
N HIS A 79 -4.94 26.42 -5.44
CA HIS A 79 -4.87 27.38 -4.33
C HIS A 79 -3.61 28.25 -4.36
N ARG A 80 -2.50 27.79 -4.97
CA ARG A 80 -1.25 28.56 -5.01
C ARG A 80 -1.26 29.67 -6.06
N SER A 81 -2.02 29.53 -7.15
CA SER A 81 -2.17 30.60 -8.15
C SER A 81 -2.96 31.80 -7.61
N LYS A 82 -3.96 31.56 -6.76
CA LYS A 82 -4.78 32.60 -6.12
C LYS A 82 -4.04 33.46 -5.07
N LEU A 83 -2.91 32.97 -4.52
CA LEU A 83 -2.12 33.69 -3.52
C LEU A 83 -0.99 34.56 -4.10
N LYS A 84 -0.71 34.44 -5.40
CA LYS A 84 0.31 35.25 -6.08
C LYS A 84 -0.25 36.47 -6.79
N GLU A 85 -1.57 36.65 -6.72
CA GLU A 85 -2.32 37.72 -7.38
C GLU A 85 -3.01 38.66 -6.36
N SER A 86 -2.52 38.66 -5.10
CA SER A 86 -2.91 39.61 -4.05
C SER A 86 -1.68 40.21 -3.39
#